data_AF-A0A843L751-F1
#
_entry.id   AF-A0A843L751-F1
#
_cell.length_a   1.000
_cell.length_b   1.000
_cell.length_c   1.000
_cell.angle_alpha   90.00
_cell.angle_beta   90.00
_cell.angle_gamma   90.00
#
_symmetry.space_group_name_H-M   'P 1'
#
loop_
_entity.id
_entity.type
_entity.pdbx_description
1 polymer ?
#
loop_
_entity_poly.entity_id
_entity_poly.type
_entity_poly.pdbx_seq_one_letter_code
_entity_poly.pdbx_strand_id
1 'polypeptide(L)'
;MIPPLSKQRWIVILLILACLVLSLILRMLPWFQMDFPALSVHGDPDVWYNFRQIEVMVSDFPRYNWFDPMTAYPAGKAIDWGPLTPVLASLICLLGGAASLVDIMAVSSWVPVIAGIAMIPVVFFLGRLIAGWKAGIIAAVFIAFVSGEYFYRTMAGIVDHHALEILFSTLFCLFYLWALRKSSEHEIDIRNPASLKPLLLPSAGTGISLGIGMAVMPTLILFGLIVVLYSTLQYCWNAFHGKRSDYLLLINGAVSLGSIAGLA
;
A
#
# COMPACT_ATOMS: atom_id res chain seq x y z
N MET A 1 25.84 -23.77 1.79
CA MET A 1 25.48 -23.88 0.35
C MET A 1 24.00 -23.56 0.22
N ILE A 2 23.63 -22.55 -0.57
CA ILE A 2 22.23 -22.23 -0.85
C ILE A 2 21.72 -23.31 -1.82
N PRO A 3 20.64 -24.04 -1.48
CA PRO A 3 20.14 -25.09 -2.37
C PRO A 3 19.69 -24.48 -3.71
N PRO A 4 19.98 -25.15 -4.85
CA PRO A 4 19.59 -24.64 -6.16
C PRO A 4 18.08 -24.49 -6.26
N LEU A 5 17.63 -23.38 -6.85
CA LEU A 5 16.21 -23.10 -7.06
C LEU A 5 15.63 -24.11 -8.05
N SER A 6 14.43 -24.65 -7.76
CA SER A 6 13.75 -25.54 -8.70
C SER A 6 13.39 -24.80 -10.00
N LYS A 7 13.31 -25.53 -11.12
CA LYS A 7 12.91 -24.97 -12.43
C LYS A 7 11.64 -24.12 -12.36
N GLN A 8 10.66 -24.56 -11.57
CA GLN A 8 9.42 -23.82 -11.31
C GLN A 8 9.68 -22.46 -10.64
N ARG A 9 10.58 -22.39 -9.64
CA ARG A 9 10.91 -21.13 -8.96
C ARG A 9 11.54 -20.14 -9.92
N TRP A 10 12.43 -20.60 -10.81
CA TRP A 10 13.00 -19.75 -11.85
C TRP A 10 11.94 -19.19 -12.79
N ILE A 11 11.00 -20.02 -13.26
CA ILE A 11 9.90 -19.57 -14.10
C ILE A 11 9.08 -18.47 -13.41
N VAL A 12 8.72 -18.67 -12.13
CA VAL A 12 7.97 -17.66 -11.36
C VAL A 12 8.77 -16.36 -11.26
N ILE A 13 10.05 -16.44 -10.88
CA ILE A 13 10.91 -15.25 -10.71
C ILE A 13 11.04 -14.48 -12.02
N LEU A 14 11.31 -15.18 -13.13
CA LEU A 14 11.47 -14.55 -14.45
C LEU A 14 10.17 -13.90 -14.93
N LEU A 15 9.01 -14.54 -14.70
CA LEU A 15 7.71 -13.96 -15.06
C LEU A 15 7.39 -12.73 -14.22
N ILE A 16 7.65 -12.75 -12.91
CA ILE A 16 7.48 -11.59 -12.04
C ILE A 16 8.42 -10.46 -12.47
N LEU A 17 9.69 -10.77 -12.77
CA LEU A 17 10.64 -9.79 -13.28
C LEU A 17 10.19 -9.17 -14.61
N ALA A 18 9.69 -9.99 -15.53
CA ALA A 18 9.13 -9.50 -16.80
C ALA A 18 7.92 -8.58 -16.56
N CYS A 19 7.03 -8.93 -15.62
CA CYS A 19 5.90 -8.07 -15.23
C CYS A 19 6.38 -6.75 -14.61
N LEU A 20 7.40 -6.78 -13.75
CA LEU A 20 7.98 -5.58 -13.13
C LEU A 20 8.54 -4.64 -14.19
N VAL A 21 9.37 -5.15 -15.11
CA VAL A 21 9.97 -4.37 -16.19
C VAL A 21 8.91 -3.79 -17.12
N LEU A 22 7.93 -4.60 -17.52
CA LEU A 22 6.89 -4.16 -18.44
C LEU A 22 5.94 -3.16 -17.80
N SER A 23 5.58 -3.36 -16.54
CA SER A 23 4.80 -2.39 -15.75
C SER A 23 5.53 -1.05 -15.63
N LEU A 24 6.85 -1.08 -15.38
CA LEU A 24 7.69 0.11 -15.37
C LEU A 24 7.64 0.84 -16.72
N ILE A 25 7.86 0.11 -17.83
CA ILE A 25 7.83 0.67 -19.18
C ILE A 25 6.48 1.34 -19.47
N LEU A 26 5.36 0.68 -19.15
CA LEU A 26 4.04 1.25 -19.40
C LEU A 26 3.80 2.51 -18.56
N ARG A 27 4.12 2.46 -17.27
CA ARG A 27 3.89 3.58 -16.32
C ARG A 27 4.80 4.77 -16.55
N MET A 28 5.95 4.59 -17.20
CA MET A 28 6.84 5.68 -17.58
C MET A 28 6.46 6.33 -18.92
N LEU A 29 5.58 5.75 -19.75
CA LEU A 29 5.24 6.35 -21.06
C LEU A 29 4.73 7.80 -20.97
N PRO A 30 3.86 8.18 -20.02
CA PRO A 30 3.36 9.55 -19.90
C PRO A 30 4.48 10.56 -19.58
N TRP A 31 5.58 10.14 -18.97
CA TRP A 31 6.71 11.00 -18.64
C TRP A 31 7.25 11.75 -19.86
N PHE A 32 7.29 11.09 -21.02
CA PHE A 32 7.83 11.65 -22.25
C PHE A 32 6.92 12.71 -22.90
N GLN A 33 5.74 12.94 -22.35
CA GLN A 33 4.78 13.94 -22.81
C GLN A 33 4.73 15.17 -21.89
N MET A 34 5.55 15.20 -20.83
CA MET A 34 5.58 16.28 -19.86
C MET A 34 6.72 17.28 -20.13
N ASP A 35 6.46 18.54 -19.81
CA ASP A 35 7.44 19.62 -19.77
C ASP A 35 7.29 20.36 -18.44
N PHE A 36 8.14 20.01 -17.47
CA PHE A 36 8.10 20.56 -16.12
C PHE A 36 8.43 22.06 -16.07
N PRO A 37 9.48 22.58 -16.77
CA PRO A 37 9.69 24.03 -16.89
C PRO A 37 8.49 24.79 -17.45
N ALA A 38 7.79 24.22 -18.44
CA ALA A 38 6.58 24.83 -19.00
C ALA A 38 5.31 24.57 -18.16
N LEU A 39 5.43 23.87 -17.02
CA LEU A 39 4.32 23.45 -16.16
C LEU A 39 3.26 22.60 -16.91
N SER A 40 3.66 21.96 -18.00
CA SER A 40 2.83 21.07 -18.80
C SER A 40 2.96 19.64 -18.29
N VAL A 41 2.24 19.33 -17.22
CA VAL A 41 2.17 18.00 -16.61
C VAL A 41 0.76 17.42 -16.70
N HIS A 42 0.65 16.10 -16.72
CA HIS A 42 -0.63 15.42 -16.58
C HIS A 42 -1.10 15.48 -15.13
N GLY A 43 -2.39 15.64 -14.91
CA GLY A 43 -2.94 15.60 -13.56
C GLY A 43 -4.28 16.31 -13.45
N ASP A 44 -5.06 15.88 -12.49
CA ASP A 44 -6.20 16.62 -11.98
C ASP A 44 -5.71 17.70 -10.98
N PRO A 45 -6.60 18.53 -10.42
CA PRO A 45 -6.22 19.52 -9.41
C PRO A 45 -5.56 18.91 -8.15
N ASP A 46 -5.81 17.65 -7.82
CA ASP A 46 -5.27 17.00 -6.63
C ASP A 46 -3.77 16.74 -6.79
N VAL A 47 -3.32 16.41 -8.00
CA VAL A 47 -1.89 16.30 -8.34
C VAL A 47 -1.15 17.62 -8.06
N TRP A 48 -1.72 18.74 -8.50
CA TRP A 48 -1.14 20.06 -8.24
C TRP A 48 -1.11 20.42 -6.76
N TYR A 49 -2.15 20.05 -6.02
CA TYR A 49 -2.17 20.27 -4.58
C TYR A 49 -1.12 19.43 -3.86
N ASN A 50 -0.87 18.19 -4.30
CA ASN A 50 0.24 17.37 -3.79
C ASN A 50 1.61 17.99 -4.10
N PHE A 51 1.85 18.50 -5.31
CA PHE A 51 3.11 19.21 -5.61
C PHE A 51 3.35 20.38 -4.64
N ARG A 52 2.32 21.18 -4.35
CA ARG A 52 2.39 22.24 -3.33
C ARG A 52 2.74 21.67 -1.94
N GLN A 53 2.08 20.60 -1.49
CA GLN A 53 2.39 19.99 -0.19
C GLN A 53 3.84 19.50 -0.12
N ILE A 54 4.33 18.88 -1.18
CA ILE A 54 5.70 18.35 -1.28
C ILE A 54 6.70 19.51 -1.31
N GLU A 55 6.46 20.56 -2.09
CA GLU A 55 7.32 21.75 -2.14
C GLU A 55 7.50 22.36 -0.75
N VAL A 56 6.40 22.60 -0.03
CA VAL A 56 6.46 23.17 1.32
C VAL A 56 7.17 22.21 2.27
N MET A 57 6.89 20.91 2.20
CA MET A 57 7.53 19.92 3.08
C MET A 57 9.02 19.74 2.79
N VAL A 58 9.48 19.82 1.53
CA VAL A 58 10.90 19.83 1.19
C VAL A 58 11.61 21.02 1.85
N SER A 59 10.94 22.18 1.95
CA SER A 59 11.50 23.38 2.57
C SER A 59 11.60 23.33 4.11
N ASP A 60 10.73 22.57 4.80
CA ASP A 60 10.70 22.43 6.27
C ASP A 60 10.53 20.96 6.71
N PHE A 61 11.31 20.06 6.12
CA PHE A 61 11.16 18.62 6.36
C PHE A 61 11.51 18.24 7.81
N PRO A 62 10.74 17.34 8.49
CA PRO A 62 9.61 16.53 8.00
C PRO A 62 8.22 17.09 8.40
N ARG A 63 8.03 18.42 8.44
CA ARG A 63 6.75 18.99 8.92
C ARG A 63 5.66 18.93 7.83
N TYR A 64 4.48 18.48 8.25
CA TYR A 64 3.27 18.46 7.42
C TYR A 64 2.33 19.60 7.80
N ASN A 65 1.78 20.28 6.81
CA ASN A 65 0.84 21.37 7.03
C ASN A 65 -0.56 20.80 7.23
N TRP A 66 -1.03 20.73 8.48
CA TRP A 66 -2.41 20.32 8.76
C TRP A 66 -3.45 21.39 8.40
N PHE A 67 -3.00 22.61 8.06
CA PHE A 67 -3.85 23.72 7.66
C PHE A 67 -3.17 24.53 6.57
N ASP A 68 -3.93 24.94 5.57
CA ASP A 68 -3.47 25.73 4.42
C ASP A 68 -4.27 27.05 4.32
N PRO A 69 -3.63 28.20 4.63
CA PRO A 69 -4.28 29.51 4.50
C PRO A 69 -4.35 30.01 3.05
N MET A 70 -3.66 29.37 2.10
CA MET A 70 -3.57 29.79 0.70
C MET A 70 -4.65 29.16 -0.19
N THR A 71 -5.54 28.34 0.38
CA THR A 71 -6.73 27.80 -0.29
C THR A 71 -7.99 28.19 0.48
N ALA A 72 -9.16 28.12 -0.16
CA ALA A 72 -10.46 28.48 0.46
C ALA A 72 -10.46 29.87 1.15
N TYR A 73 -9.91 30.88 0.47
CA TYR A 73 -9.87 32.25 0.97
C TYR A 73 -11.29 32.79 1.26
N PRO A 74 -11.50 33.55 2.36
CA PRO A 74 -10.51 34.02 3.35
C PRO A 74 -10.27 33.09 4.53
N ALA A 75 -10.97 31.96 4.61
CA ALA A 75 -10.97 31.12 5.80
C ALA A 75 -9.75 30.19 5.91
N GLY A 76 -9.16 29.80 4.77
CA GLY A 76 -8.21 28.69 4.76
C GLY A 76 -8.91 27.34 4.76
N LYS A 77 -8.14 26.25 4.68
CA LYS A 77 -8.69 24.88 4.75
C LYS A 77 -7.82 23.98 5.62
N ALA A 78 -8.45 23.17 6.48
CA ALA A 78 -7.80 22.03 7.09
C ALA A 78 -7.50 20.97 6.02
N ILE A 79 -6.35 20.31 6.10
CA ILE A 79 -5.99 19.27 5.13
C ILE A 79 -6.47 17.93 5.65
N ASP A 80 -7.39 17.31 4.91
CA ASP A 80 -8.02 16.03 5.26
C ASP A 80 -7.19 14.80 4.84
N TRP A 81 -6.12 15.03 4.08
CA TRP A 81 -5.24 13.98 3.57
C TRP A 81 -4.20 13.57 4.61
N GLY A 82 -3.70 12.35 4.49
CA GLY A 82 -2.63 11.86 5.34
C GLY A 82 -1.25 12.40 4.94
N PRO A 83 -0.30 12.50 5.89
CA PRO A 83 1.02 13.06 5.65
C PRO A 83 1.94 12.12 4.85
N LEU A 84 1.65 10.82 4.75
CA LEU A 84 2.64 9.84 4.29
C LEU A 84 3.06 10.07 2.83
N THR A 85 2.12 10.36 1.94
CA THR A 85 2.41 10.61 0.51
C THR A 85 3.40 11.76 0.34
N PRO A 86 3.15 12.97 0.87
CA PRO A 86 4.12 14.06 0.79
C PRO A 86 5.40 13.78 1.57
N VAL A 87 5.37 13.06 2.71
CA VAL A 87 6.59 12.68 3.45
C VAL A 87 7.51 11.81 2.61
N LEU A 88 6.98 10.75 1.98
CA LEU A 88 7.76 9.85 1.14
C LEU A 88 8.28 10.56 -0.10
N ALA A 89 7.44 11.36 -0.77
CA ALA A 89 7.84 12.13 -1.93
C ALA A 89 8.93 13.16 -1.60
N SER A 90 8.78 13.90 -0.50
CA SER A 90 9.76 14.89 -0.05
C SER A 90 11.08 14.24 0.36
N LEU A 91 11.04 13.08 1.04
CA LEU A 91 12.24 12.32 1.37
C LEU A 91 13.01 11.91 0.11
N ILE A 92 12.31 11.41 -0.93
CA ILE A 92 12.94 11.05 -2.20
C ILE A 92 13.52 12.29 -2.89
N CYS A 93 12.82 13.43 -2.86
CA CYS A 93 13.33 14.69 -3.40
C CYS A 93 14.63 15.12 -2.69
N LEU A 94 14.66 15.09 -1.35
CA LEU A 94 15.83 15.46 -0.55
C LEU A 94 17.02 14.52 -0.80
N LEU A 95 16.77 13.20 -0.86
CA LEU A 95 17.81 12.22 -1.19
C LEU A 95 18.34 12.40 -2.61
N GLY A 96 17.50 12.86 -3.54
CA GLY A 96 17.86 13.18 -4.92
C GLY A 96 18.47 14.57 -5.11
N GLY A 97 18.53 15.40 -4.07
CA GLY A 97 19.01 16.78 -4.16
C GLY A 97 18.07 17.73 -4.92
N ALA A 98 16.80 17.38 -5.07
CA ALA A 98 15.80 18.22 -5.73
C ALA A 98 15.39 19.38 -4.81
N ALA A 99 15.78 20.59 -5.18
CA ALA A 99 15.52 21.81 -4.40
C ALA A 99 14.70 22.87 -5.15
N SER A 100 14.63 22.80 -6.49
CA SER A 100 13.77 23.67 -7.30
C SER A 100 12.40 23.04 -7.50
N LEU A 101 11.37 23.86 -7.75
CA LEU A 101 10.02 23.36 -8.05
C LEU A 101 10.02 22.35 -9.20
N VAL A 102 10.77 22.63 -10.27
CA VAL A 102 10.88 21.75 -11.44
C VAL A 102 11.46 20.39 -11.06
N ASP A 103 12.54 20.38 -10.25
CA ASP A 103 13.16 19.13 -9.80
C ASP A 103 12.26 18.36 -8.84
N ILE A 104 11.56 19.05 -7.95
CA ILE A 104 10.60 18.45 -7.01
C ILE A 104 9.47 17.78 -7.78
N MET A 105 8.88 18.46 -8.77
CA MET A 105 7.83 17.89 -9.63
C MET A 105 8.35 16.66 -10.38
N ALA A 106 9.55 16.76 -10.98
CA ALA A 106 10.16 15.68 -11.73
C ALA A 106 10.45 14.45 -10.85
N VAL A 107 11.06 14.63 -9.68
CA VAL A 107 11.43 13.51 -8.80
C VAL A 107 10.20 12.88 -8.14
N SER A 108 9.28 13.68 -7.61
CA SER A 108 8.06 13.16 -6.97
C SER A 108 7.13 12.44 -7.94
N SER A 109 7.17 12.78 -9.24
CA SER A 109 6.41 12.12 -10.31
C SER A 109 6.69 10.61 -10.47
N TRP A 110 7.75 10.08 -9.84
CA TRP A 110 8.07 8.65 -9.84
C TRP A 110 7.45 7.86 -8.67
N VAL A 111 6.96 8.54 -7.62
CA VAL A 111 6.30 7.91 -6.47
C VAL A 111 5.14 6.98 -6.87
N PRO A 112 4.16 7.40 -7.70
CA PRO A 112 3.07 6.53 -8.13
C PRO A 112 3.55 5.31 -8.93
N VAL A 113 4.62 5.46 -9.71
CA VAL A 113 5.23 4.38 -10.51
C VAL A 113 5.82 3.30 -9.60
N ILE A 114 6.56 3.71 -8.56
CA ILE A 114 7.15 2.79 -7.58
C ILE A 114 6.05 2.01 -6.87
N ALA A 115 4.99 2.68 -6.42
CA ALA A 115 3.84 2.03 -5.78
C ALA A 115 3.14 1.04 -6.72
N GLY A 116 2.90 1.42 -7.98
CA GLY A 116 2.27 0.56 -8.99
C GLY A 116 3.08 -0.68 -9.36
N ILE A 117 4.42 -0.59 -9.33
CA ILE A 117 5.30 -1.75 -9.55
C ILE A 117 5.35 -2.64 -8.29
N ALA A 118 5.37 -2.04 -7.10
CA ALA A 118 5.35 -2.76 -5.82
C ALA A 118 4.08 -3.61 -5.64
N MET A 119 2.96 -3.24 -6.28
CA MET A 119 1.74 -4.04 -6.31
C MET A 119 1.89 -5.43 -6.95
N ILE A 120 2.83 -5.62 -7.88
CA ILE A 120 3.02 -6.88 -8.61
C ILE A 120 3.35 -8.04 -7.66
N PRO A 121 4.41 -7.98 -6.82
CA PRO A 121 4.67 -9.03 -5.85
C PRO A 121 3.56 -9.17 -4.80
N VAL A 122 2.91 -8.07 -4.39
CA VAL A 122 1.82 -8.11 -3.40
C VAL A 122 0.65 -8.95 -3.93
N VAL A 123 0.17 -8.65 -5.13
CA VAL A 123 -0.94 -9.35 -5.77
C VAL A 123 -0.55 -10.78 -6.16
N PHE A 124 0.71 -11.02 -6.53
CA PHE A 124 1.24 -12.39 -6.70
C PHE A 124 1.07 -13.22 -5.43
N PHE A 125 1.54 -12.70 -4.28
CA PHE A 125 1.45 -13.43 -3.02
C PHE A 125 0.00 -13.59 -2.56
N LEU A 126 -0.84 -12.59 -2.79
CA LEU A 126 -2.27 -12.65 -2.48
C LEU A 126 -2.97 -13.74 -3.31
N GLY A 127 -2.80 -13.74 -4.63
CA GLY A 127 -3.36 -14.77 -5.50
C GLY A 127 -2.81 -16.17 -5.18
N ARG A 128 -1.51 -16.26 -4.85
CA ARG A 128 -0.88 -17.51 -4.39
C ARG A 128 -1.48 -18.02 -3.10
N LEU A 129 -1.79 -17.13 -2.17
CA LEU A 129 -2.37 -17.46 -0.88
C LEU A 129 -3.79 -18.02 -1.04
N ILE A 130 -4.55 -17.55 -2.03
CA ILE A 130 -5.94 -17.98 -2.26
C ILE A 130 -6.01 -19.28 -3.06
N ALA A 131 -5.33 -19.35 -4.21
CA ALA A 131 -5.51 -20.45 -5.18
C ALA A 131 -4.19 -21.02 -5.72
N GLY A 132 -3.08 -20.80 -5.01
CA GLY A 132 -1.78 -21.37 -5.36
C GLY A 132 -1.01 -20.58 -6.42
N TRP A 133 0.21 -21.01 -6.70
CA TRP A 133 1.20 -20.22 -7.43
C TRP A 133 0.79 -19.81 -8.85
N LYS A 134 -0.02 -20.62 -9.55
CA LYS A 134 -0.52 -20.29 -10.90
C LYS A 134 -1.46 -19.09 -10.86
N ALA A 135 -2.39 -19.07 -9.89
CA ALA A 135 -3.29 -17.93 -9.68
C ALA A 135 -2.51 -16.66 -9.31
N GLY A 136 -1.46 -16.80 -8.50
CA GLY A 136 -0.52 -15.71 -8.21
C GLY A 136 0.12 -15.12 -9.46
N ILE A 137 0.64 -15.97 -10.38
CA ILE A 137 1.21 -15.49 -11.65
C ILE A 137 0.15 -14.76 -12.48
N ILE A 138 -1.03 -15.35 -12.62
CA ILE A 138 -2.12 -14.75 -13.41
C ILE A 138 -2.47 -13.37 -12.83
N ALA A 139 -2.62 -13.26 -11.51
CA ALA A 139 -2.91 -12.00 -10.85
C ALA A 139 -1.79 -10.96 -11.03
N ALA A 140 -0.53 -11.38 -10.98
CA ALA A 140 0.64 -10.52 -11.23
C ALA A 140 0.69 -10.00 -12.67
N VAL A 141 0.33 -10.84 -13.64
CA VAL A 141 0.19 -10.44 -15.05
C VAL A 141 -0.93 -9.41 -15.16
N PHE A 142 -2.14 -9.70 -14.66
CA PHE A 142 -3.25 -8.75 -14.76
C PHE A 142 -2.94 -7.39 -14.15
N ILE A 143 -2.39 -7.35 -12.92
CA ILE A 143 -2.09 -6.06 -12.27
C ILE A 143 -0.98 -5.28 -12.99
N ALA A 144 -0.08 -5.95 -13.73
CA ALA A 144 0.95 -5.27 -14.51
C ALA A 144 0.35 -4.45 -15.68
N PHE A 145 -0.76 -4.92 -16.27
CA PHE A 145 -1.37 -4.35 -17.48
C PHE A 145 -2.74 -3.70 -17.31
N VAL A 146 -3.40 -3.92 -16.16
CA VAL A 146 -4.79 -3.47 -15.98
C VAL A 146 -4.88 -1.95 -16.19
N SER A 147 -5.81 -1.55 -17.05
CA SER A 147 -6.02 -0.17 -17.47
C SER A 147 -7.03 0.54 -16.57
N GLY A 148 -7.47 1.74 -16.97
CA GLY A 148 -8.44 2.54 -16.24
C GLY A 148 -7.81 3.23 -15.03
N GLU A 149 -8.59 3.38 -13.97
CA GLU A 149 -8.22 4.22 -12.82
C GLU A 149 -6.95 3.73 -12.10
N TYR A 150 -6.75 2.41 -12.01
CA TYR A 150 -5.54 1.87 -11.41
C TYR A 150 -4.29 2.28 -12.18
N PHE A 151 -4.30 2.19 -13.51
CA PHE A 151 -3.16 2.62 -14.33
C PHE A 151 -2.96 4.13 -14.21
N TYR A 152 -4.03 4.91 -14.36
CA TYR A 152 -3.99 6.37 -14.23
C TYR A 152 -3.38 6.81 -12.90
N ARG A 153 -3.85 6.27 -11.77
CA ARG A 153 -3.35 6.63 -10.42
C ARG A 153 -1.95 6.08 -10.11
N THR A 154 -1.36 5.24 -10.96
CA THR A 154 -0.02 4.66 -10.73
C THR A 154 0.98 4.93 -11.85
N MET A 155 0.67 5.83 -12.79
CA MET A 155 1.57 6.24 -13.86
C MET A 155 2.39 7.46 -13.45
N ALA A 156 3.49 7.71 -14.17
CA ALA A 156 4.34 8.86 -13.92
C ALA A 156 3.55 10.18 -14.01
N GLY A 157 3.87 11.12 -13.14
CA GLY A 157 3.26 12.46 -13.10
C GLY A 157 1.95 12.57 -12.32
N ILE A 158 1.24 11.47 -12.08
CA ILE A 158 0.02 11.47 -11.25
C ILE A 158 0.39 11.34 -9.78
N VAL A 159 1.00 12.40 -9.24
CA VAL A 159 1.46 12.46 -7.85
C VAL A 159 0.28 12.67 -6.93
N ASP A 160 -0.23 11.57 -6.40
CA ASP A 160 -1.41 11.57 -5.54
C ASP A 160 -1.39 10.39 -4.56
N HIS A 161 -2.23 10.45 -3.52
CA HIS A 161 -2.26 9.49 -2.43
C HIS A 161 -2.86 8.13 -2.83
N HIS A 162 -3.73 8.09 -3.84
CA HIS A 162 -4.40 6.88 -4.32
C HIS A 162 -3.45 5.70 -4.61
N ALA A 163 -2.26 5.94 -5.15
CA ALA A 163 -1.29 4.88 -5.44
C ALA A 163 -0.89 4.11 -4.18
N LEU A 164 -0.69 4.84 -3.07
CA LEU A 164 -0.33 4.27 -1.78
C LEU A 164 -1.57 3.69 -1.06
N GLU A 165 -2.76 4.27 -1.22
CA GLU A 165 -3.99 3.69 -0.69
C GLU A 165 -4.20 2.27 -1.23
N ILE A 166 -4.06 2.09 -2.55
CA ILE A 166 -4.21 0.79 -3.21
C ILE A 166 -3.13 -0.19 -2.71
N LEU A 167 -1.89 0.27 -2.54
CA LEU A 167 -0.80 -0.56 -2.04
C LEU A 167 -1.04 -1.04 -0.61
N PHE A 168 -1.31 -0.12 0.34
CA PHE A 168 -1.45 -0.46 1.75
C PHE A 168 -2.76 -1.22 2.05
N SER A 169 -3.84 -0.91 1.33
CA SER A 169 -5.08 -1.70 1.44
C SER A 169 -4.91 -3.14 0.92
N THR A 170 -4.15 -3.33 -0.15
CA THR A 170 -3.87 -4.68 -0.69
C THR A 170 -2.89 -5.45 0.20
N LEU A 171 -1.87 -4.77 0.76
CA LEU A 171 -0.99 -5.35 1.78
C LEU A 171 -1.78 -5.78 3.02
N PHE A 172 -2.71 -4.95 3.49
CA PHE A 172 -3.63 -5.30 4.58
C PHE A 172 -4.39 -6.60 4.27
N CYS A 173 -5.01 -6.69 3.08
CA CYS A 173 -5.70 -7.91 2.65
C CYS A 173 -4.78 -9.13 2.61
N LEU A 174 -3.57 -8.99 2.05
CA LEU A 174 -2.58 -10.05 1.99
C LEU A 174 -2.20 -10.58 3.38
N PHE A 175 -1.83 -9.68 4.29
CA PHE A 175 -1.41 -10.06 5.63
C PHE A 175 -2.57 -10.62 6.46
N TYR A 176 -3.77 -10.06 6.32
CA TYR A 176 -4.94 -10.51 7.07
C TYR A 176 -5.37 -11.91 6.64
N LEU A 177 -5.49 -12.15 5.33
CA LEU A 177 -5.76 -13.50 4.83
C LEU A 177 -4.65 -14.48 5.18
N TRP A 178 -3.39 -14.02 5.27
CA TRP A 178 -2.29 -14.88 5.68
C TRP A 178 -2.42 -15.26 7.16
N ALA A 179 -2.83 -14.33 8.03
CA ALA A 179 -3.12 -14.60 9.44
C ALA A 179 -4.25 -15.64 9.56
N LEU A 180 -5.35 -15.46 8.82
CA LEU A 180 -6.46 -16.40 8.80
C LEU A 180 -6.04 -17.79 8.32
N ARG A 181 -5.27 -17.87 7.24
CA ARG A 181 -4.75 -19.15 6.74
C ARG A 181 -3.88 -19.83 7.79
N LYS A 182 -2.96 -19.09 8.44
CA LYS A 182 -2.11 -19.66 9.50
C LYS A 182 -2.91 -20.16 10.69
N SER A 183 -3.98 -19.46 11.06
CA SER A 183 -4.90 -19.90 12.12
C SER A 183 -5.71 -21.15 11.77
N SER A 184 -5.91 -21.42 10.48
CA SER A 184 -6.55 -22.67 10.03
C SER A 184 -5.60 -23.86 9.93
N GLU A 185 -4.30 -23.59 9.71
CA GLU A 185 -3.25 -24.61 9.59
C GLU A 185 -2.69 -25.06 10.95
N HIS A 186 -2.83 -24.24 12.00
CA HIS A 186 -2.30 -24.50 13.34
C HIS A 186 -3.40 -24.33 14.37
N GLU A 187 -3.48 -25.24 15.36
CA GLU A 187 -4.35 -25.03 16.50
C GLU A 187 -3.82 -23.88 17.35
N ILE A 188 -4.58 -22.79 17.40
CA ILE A 188 -4.23 -21.58 18.14
C ILE A 188 -4.80 -21.68 19.55
N ASP A 189 -3.91 -21.67 20.56
CA ASP A 189 -4.29 -21.67 21.96
C ASP A 189 -3.61 -20.51 22.72
N ILE A 190 -4.43 -19.61 23.27
CA ILE A 190 -3.98 -18.44 24.03
C ILE A 190 -3.08 -18.86 25.22
N ARG A 191 -3.33 -20.05 25.79
CA ARG A 191 -2.57 -20.59 26.92
C ARG A 191 -1.18 -21.09 26.52
N ASN A 192 -0.94 -21.32 25.23
CA ASN A 192 0.32 -21.81 24.70
C ASN A 192 0.96 -20.75 23.78
N PRO A 193 1.90 -19.92 24.27
CA PRO A 193 2.56 -18.88 23.49
C PRO A 193 3.26 -19.40 22.23
N ALA A 194 3.70 -20.67 22.21
CA ALA A 194 4.34 -21.25 21.05
C ALA A 194 3.38 -21.39 19.86
N SER A 195 2.08 -21.60 20.13
CA SER A 195 1.04 -21.70 19.11
C SER A 195 0.75 -20.35 18.42
N LEU A 196 1.13 -19.23 19.05
CA LEU A 196 0.90 -17.88 18.54
C LEU A 196 1.98 -17.40 17.57
N LYS A 197 3.17 -18.02 17.60
CA LYS A 197 4.32 -17.62 16.77
C LYS A 197 3.98 -17.51 15.28
N PRO A 198 3.22 -18.44 14.66
CA PRO A 198 2.84 -18.34 13.25
C PRO A 198 1.95 -17.15 12.91
N LEU A 199 1.26 -16.56 13.91
CA LEU A 199 0.36 -15.42 13.74
C LEU A 199 1.03 -14.07 13.94
N LEU A 200 2.19 -14.01 14.61
CA LEU A 200 2.85 -12.75 14.97
C LEU A 200 3.13 -11.88 13.75
N LEU A 201 3.86 -12.44 12.77
CA LEU A 201 4.25 -11.70 11.57
C LEU A 201 3.05 -11.28 10.70
N PRO A 202 2.09 -12.17 10.33
CA PRO A 202 0.95 -11.73 9.53
C PRO A 202 0.02 -10.77 10.28
N SER A 203 -0.20 -10.94 11.58
CA SER A 203 -1.08 -10.02 12.34
C SER A 203 -0.44 -8.65 12.52
N ALA A 204 0.87 -8.60 12.82
CA ALA A 204 1.62 -7.35 12.88
C ALA A 204 1.67 -6.65 11.51
N GLY A 205 1.95 -7.39 10.43
CA GLY A 205 1.95 -6.86 9.06
C GLY A 205 0.58 -6.30 8.66
N THR A 206 -0.51 -6.92 9.10
CA THR A 206 -1.86 -6.41 8.89
C THR A 206 -2.08 -5.08 9.60
N GLY A 207 -1.79 -5.03 10.91
CA GLY A 207 -1.94 -3.80 11.70
C GLY A 207 -1.09 -2.65 11.17
N ILE A 208 0.20 -2.91 10.89
CA ILE A 208 1.12 -1.90 10.33
C ILE A 208 0.62 -1.40 8.97
N SER A 209 0.14 -2.29 8.10
CA SER A 209 -0.41 -1.88 6.80
C SER A 209 -1.63 -0.98 6.96
N LEU A 210 -2.51 -1.25 7.94
CA LEU A 210 -3.65 -0.39 8.26
C LEU A 210 -3.20 0.96 8.84
N GLY A 211 -2.26 0.96 9.79
CA GLY A 211 -1.74 2.17 10.42
C GLY A 211 -1.07 3.11 9.43
N ILE A 212 -0.10 2.57 8.67
CA ILE A 212 0.58 3.32 7.61
C ILE A 212 -0.40 3.75 6.52
N GLY A 213 -1.36 2.88 6.17
CA GLY A 213 -2.43 3.21 5.23
C GLY A 213 -3.31 4.37 5.69
N MET A 214 -3.67 4.43 6.97
CA MET A 214 -4.40 5.58 7.53
C MET A 214 -3.56 6.88 7.51
N ALA A 215 -2.23 6.77 7.58
CA ALA A 215 -1.33 7.90 7.38
C ALA A 215 -1.23 8.34 5.90
N VAL A 216 -1.71 7.54 4.93
CA VAL A 216 -1.95 7.98 3.55
C VAL A 216 -3.29 8.67 3.43
N MET A 217 -4.35 8.00 3.90
CA MET A 217 -5.70 8.51 3.87
C MET A 217 -6.52 7.90 5.02
N PRO A 218 -7.19 8.70 5.88
CA PRO A 218 -7.97 8.19 7.01
C PRO A 218 -9.09 7.21 6.62
N THR A 219 -9.60 7.28 5.40
CA THR A 219 -10.67 6.39 4.88
C THR A 219 -10.27 4.91 4.85
N LEU A 220 -8.97 4.58 4.94
CA LEU A 220 -8.52 3.18 5.05
C LEU A 220 -9.06 2.46 6.31
N ILE A 221 -9.58 3.21 7.29
CA ILE A 221 -10.35 2.64 8.41
C ILE A 221 -11.53 1.76 7.96
N LEU A 222 -12.06 1.95 6.74
CA LEU A 222 -13.09 1.11 6.15
C LEU A 222 -12.67 -0.36 6.02
N PHE A 223 -11.37 -0.66 5.87
CA PHE A 223 -10.87 -2.03 5.92
C PHE A 223 -10.98 -2.65 7.32
N GLY A 224 -10.85 -1.84 8.36
CA GLY A 224 -11.17 -2.23 9.74
C GLY A 224 -12.65 -2.58 9.90
N LEU A 225 -13.56 -1.79 9.30
CA LEU A 225 -14.99 -2.10 9.28
C LEU A 225 -15.29 -3.44 8.57
N ILE A 226 -14.63 -3.71 7.44
CA ILE A 226 -14.74 -5.00 6.73
C ILE A 226 -14.30 -6.15 7.63
N VAL A 227 -13.19 -5.99 8.38
CA VAL A 227 -12.71 -7.00 9.33
C VAL A 227 -13.69 -7.21 10.48
N VAL A 228 -14.32 -6.16 11.00
CA VAL A 228 -15.37 -6.28 12.03
C VAL A 228 -16.54 -7.10 11.50
N LEU A 229 -17.07 -6.76 10.33
CA LEU A 229 -18.19 -7.49 9.71
C LEU A 229 -17.83 -8.95 9.45
N TYR A 230 -16.66 -9.21 8.86
CA TYR A 230 -16.15 -10.56 8.64
C TYR A 230 -16.02 -11.33 9.95
N SER A 231 -15.43 -10.73 10.99
CA SER A 231 -15.19 -11.38 12.28
C SER A 231 -16.50 -11.73 12.97
N THR A 232 -17.51 -10.86 12.90
CA THR A 232 -18.86 -11.14 13.42
C THR A 232 -19.48 -12.33 12.71
N LEU A 233 -19.48 -12.34 11.38
CA LEU A 233 -20.03 -13.45 10.59
C LEU A 233 -19.28 -14.77 10.87
N GLN A 234 -17.94 -14.73 10.91
CA GLN A 234 -17.11 -15.89 11.19
C GLN A 234 -17.32 -16.41 12.61
N TYR A 235 -17.50 -15.52 13.59
CA TYR A 235 -17.81 -15.89 14.96
C TYR A 235 -19.15 -16.63 15.06
N CYS A 236 -20.21 -16.10 14.44
CA CYS A 236 -21.51 -16.76 14.37
C CYS A 236 -21.42 -18.14 13.70
N TRP A 237 -20.68 -18.23 12.60
CA TRP A 237 -20.43 -19.49 11.90
C TRP A 237 -19.73 -20.52 12.79
N ASN A 238 -18.66 -20.10 13.49
CA ASN A 238 -17.92 -20.98 14.40
C ASN A 238 -18.78 -21.43 15.57
N ALA A 239 -19.58 -20.54 16.15
CA ALA A 239 -20.51 -20.87 17.24
C ALA A 239 -21.53 -21.92 16.80
N PHE A 240 -22.10 -21.79 15.61
CA PHE A 240 -23.04 -22.77 15.05
C PHE A 240 -22.41 -24.16 14.85
N HIS A 241 -21.11 -24.21 14.51
CA HIS A 241 -20.38 -25.45 14.27
C HIS A 241 -19.56 -25.94 15.48
N GLY A 242 -19.73 -25.35 16.67
CA GLY A 242 -18.98 -25.74 17.87
C GLY A 242 -17.46 -25.54 17.76
N LYS A 243 -16.99 -24.64 16.89
CA LYS A 243 -15.56 -24.33 16.70
C LYS A 243 -15.13 -23.17 17.62
N ARG A 244 -13.88 -23.24 18.11
CA ARG A 244 -13.26 -22.13 18.86
C ARG A 244 -13.01 -20.93 17.94
N SER A 245 -13.13 -19.72 18.47
CA SER A 245 -12.93 -18.45 17.76
C SER A 245 -11.80 -17.60 18.36
N ASP A 246 -11.00 -18.18 19.26
CA ASP A 246 -9.95 -17.48 20.01
C ASP A 246 -8.92 -16.82 19.10
N TYR A 247 -8.67 -17.43 17.94
CA TYR A 247 -7.77 -16.89 16.92
C TYR A 247 -8.26 -15.55 16.36
N LEU A 248 -9.57 -15.32 16.22
CA LEU A 248 -10.11 -14.05 15.72
C LEU A 248 -9.84 -12.92 16.71
N LEU A 249 -10.03 -13.18 18.00
CA LEU A 249 -9.73 -12.21 19.06
C LEU A 249 -8.25 -11.82 19.04
N LEU A 250 -7.37 -12.83 18.94
CA LEU A 250 -5.92 -12.62 18.91
C LEU A 250 -5.46 -11.84 17.68
N ILE A 251 -5.94 -12.22 16.49
CA ILE A 251 -5.61 -11.53 15.24
C ILE A 251 -6.08 -10.08 15.34
N ASN A 252 -7.33 -9.83 15.71
CA ASN A 252 -7.88 -8.47 15.76
C ASN A 252 -7.23 -7.61 16.84
N GLY A 253 -6.88 -8.18 17.99
CA GLY A 253 -6.10 -7.50 19.03
C GLY A 253 -4.72 -7.10 18.53
N ALA A 254 -4.01 -8.01 17.87
CA ALA A 254 -2.69 -7.73 17.29
C ALA A 254 -2.76 -6.72 16.13
N VAL A 255 -3.80 -6.78 15.30
CA VAL A 255 -4.06 -5.79 14.24
C VAL A 255 -4.26 -4.41 14.84
N SER A 256 -5.04 -4.29 15.92
CA SER A 256 -5.30 -3.02 16.61
C SER A 256 -4.02 -2.44 17.23
N LEU A 257 -3.18 -3.27 17.85
CA LEU A 257 -1.89 -2.83 18.37
C LEU A 257 -0.94 -2.41 17.25
N GLY A 258 -0.90 -3.18 16.17
CA GLY A 258 -0.07 -2.89 15.00
C GLY A 258 -0.51 -1.62 14.26
N SER A 259 -1.81 -1.31 14.22
CA SER A 259 -2.31 -0.08 13.60
C SER A 259 -1.97 1.16 14.40
N ILE A 260 -2.03 1.09 15.73
CA ILE A 260 -1.54 2.14 16.62
C ILE A 260 -0.04 2.35 16.38
N ALA A 261 0.74 1.26 16.33
CA ALA A 261 2.18 1.35 16.06
C ALA A 261 2.50 1.90 14.66
N GLY A 262 1.65 1.67 13.66
CA GLY A 262 1.82 2.23 12.31
C GLY A 262 1.44 3.71 12.20
N LEU A 263 0.74 4.26 13.19
CA LEU A 263 0.38 5.69 13.29
C LEU A 263 1.33 6.49 14.20
N ALA A 264 2.10 5.82 15.06
CA ALA A 264 3.01 6.43 16.03
C ALA A 264 4.37 6.75 15.40
#